data_AF-A0A3S3MP74-F1
#
_entry.id   AF-A0A3S3MP74-F1
#
_cell.length_a   1.000
_cell.length_b   1.000
_cell.length_c   1.000
_cell.angle_alpha   90.00
_cell.angle_beta   90.00
_cell.angle_gamma   90.00
#
_symmetry.space_group_name_H-M   'P 1'
#
loop_
_entity.id
_entity.type
_entity.pdbx_description
1 polymer ?
#
loop_
_entity_poly.entity_id
_entity_poly.type
_entity_poly.pdbx_seq_one_letter_code
_entity_poly.pdbx_strand_id
1 'polypeptide(L)'
;MSNLELREFHSFLERLIENSSREQRFSVDKIVNTVLSEHPQRLEKIQNQVISLGLRALIRNNCRAKTSATDNGPDMFGDYHIGKRVSVPYKDDKGKLRWDKKRRGELTFDDFDEIIARWDDRPARQSQDRRDFEDIAKRIRPYRDRARTVGEALEMAARDSL
;
A
#
# COMPACT_ATOMS: atom_id res chain seq x y z
N MET A 1 13.02 1.24 -27.02
CA MET A 1 13.58 -0.14 -27.00
C MET A 1 12.43 -1.11 -27.11
N SER A 2 12.52 -2.07 -28.03
CA SER A 2 11.46 -3.05 -28.27
C SER A 2 11.40 -4.05 -27.12
N ASN A 3 10.23 -4.62 -26.83
CA ASN A 3 10.07 -5.71 -25.86
C ASN A 3 10.94 -6.95 -26.17
N LEU A 4 11.47 -7.03 -27.39
CA LEU A 4 12.28 -8.13 -27.89
C LEU A 4 13.64 -8.21 -27.18
N GLU A 5 14.33 -7.08 -27.02
CA GLU A 5 15.70 -7.03 -26.47
C GLU A 5 15.77 -7.40 -24.98
N LEU A 6 14.71 -7.11 -24.22
CA LEU A 6 14.59 -7.49 -22.81
C LEU A 6 14.30 -8.98 -22.66
N ARG A 7 13.41 -9.54 -23.49
CA ARG A 7 13.12 -10.98 -23.48
C ARG A 7 14.35 -11.80 -23.85
N GLU A 8 15.09 -11.38 -24.87
CA GLU A 8 16.33 -12.04 -25.28
C GLU A 8 17.39 -12.03 -24.16
N PHE A 9 17.50 -10.91 -23.43
CA PHE A 9 18.41 -10.83 -22.29
C PHE A 9 17.98 -11.72 -21.11
N HIS A 10 16.68 -11.76 -20.80
CA HIS A 10 16.14 -12.64 -19.77
C HIS A 10 16.39 -14.12 -20.10
N SER A 11 16.08 -14.54 -21.34
CA SER A 11 16.33 -15.92 -21.78
C SER A 11 17.82 -16.29 -21.80
N PHE A 12 18.70 -15.33 -22.06
CA PHE A 12 20.15 -15.53 -21.95
C PHE A 12 20.59 -15.78 -20.51
N LEU A 13 20.13 -14.96 -19.57
CA LEU A 13 20.42 -15.15 -18.14
C LEU A 13 19.83 -16.45 -17.59
N GLU A 14 18.59 -16.78 -17.96
CA GLU A 14 17.94 -18.03 -17.56
C GLU A 14 18.75 -19.25 -18.02
N ARG A 15 19.22 -19.27 -19.28
CA ARG A 15 20.07 -20.35 -19.78
C ARG A 15 21.40 -20.45 -19.03
N LEU A 16 22.04 -19.32 -18.69
CA LEU A 16 23.27 -19.33 -17.91
C LEU A 16 23.04 -19.86 -16.48
N ILE A 17 21.93 -19.48 -15.87
CA ILE A 17 21.52 -19.96 -14.54
C ILE A 17 21.23 -21.47 -14.58
N GLU A 18 20.50 -21.94 -15.59
CA GLU A 18 20.20 -23.36 -15.78
C GLU A 18 21.47 -24.19 -16.00
N ASN A 19 22.38 -23.73 -16.87
CA ASN A 19 23.63 -24.43 -17.16
C ASN A 19 24.54 -24.49 -15.94
N SER A 20 24.68 -23.37 -15.21
CA SER A 20 25.50 -23.31 -13.99
C SER A 20 24.92 -24.12 -12.82
N SER A 21 23.59 -24.25 -12.75
CA SER A 21 22.90 -25.02 -11.71
C SER A 21 22.91 -26.54 -11.93
N ARG A 22 23.20 -27.01 -13.15
CA ARG A 22 23.31 -28.44 -13.46
C ARG A 22 24.58 -29.08 -12.92
N GLU A 23 25.65 -28.31 -12.77
CA GLU A 23 26.97 -28.83 -12.40
C GLU A 23 27.32 -28.63 -10.91
N GLN A 24 26.71 -27.67 -10.20
CA GLN A 24 26.95 -27.42 -8.77
C GLN A 24 25.91 -26.44 -8.15
N ARG A 25 26.02 -26.19 -6.84
CA ARG A 25 25.24 -25.17 -6.11
C ARG A 25 25.35 -23.80 -6.81
N PHE A 26 24.20 -23.15 -7.02
CA PHE A 26 24.10 -21.82 -7.61
C PHE A 26 25.05 -20.81 -6.93
N SER A 27 25.84 -20.10 -7.73
CA SER A 27 26.75 -19.04 -7.27
C SER A 27 26.70 -17.86 -8.23
N VAL A 28 26.33 -16.70 -7.69
CA VAL A 28 26.25 -15.44 -8.45
C VAL A 28 27.62 -15.06 -9.01
N ASP A 29 28.68 -15.21 -8.21
CA ASP A 29 30.04 -14.87 -8.63
C ASP A 29 30.53 -15.71 -9.81
N LYS A 30 30.15 -16.99 -9.89
CA LYS A 30 30.47 -17.83 -11.05
C LYS A 30 29.78 -17.32 -12.31
N ILE A 31 28.48 -16.97 -12.23
CA ILE A 31 27.73 -16.45 -13.38
C ILE A 31 28.32 -15.13 -13.85
N VAL A 32 28.66 -14.24 -12.92
CA VAL A 32 29.31 -12.96 -13.23
C VAL A 32 30.67 -13.21 -13.91
N ASN A 33 31.49 -14.12 -13.38
CA ASN A 33 32.77 -14.47 -13.99
C ASN A 33 32.63 -15.08 -15.38
N THR A 34 31.69 -16.00 -15.61
CA THR A 34 31.40 -16.58 -16.93
C THR A 34 30.98 -15.50 -17.94
N VAL A 35 30.14 -14.55 -17.53
CA VAL A 35 29.73 -13.43 -18.39
C VAL A 35 30.93 -12.53 -18.74
N LEU A 36 31.81 -12.27 -17.77
CA LEU A 36 33.01 -11.46 -17.96
C LEU A 36 34.06 -12.15 -18.84
N SER A 37 34.22 -13.48 -18.72
CA SER A 37 35.25 -14.24 -19.43
C SER A 37 34.82 -14.71 -20.82
N GLU A 38 33.59 -15.18 -20.98
CA GLU A 38 33.13 -15.82 -22.22
C GLU A 38 32.30 -14.88 -23.12
N HIS A 39 31.75 -13.82 -22.55
CA HIS A 39 30.88 -12.88 -23.27
C HIS A 39 31.23 -11.40 -23.03
N PRO A 40 32.50 -10.98 -23.13
CA PRO A 40 32.92 -9.60 -22.88
C PRO A 40 32.20 -8.57 -23.77
N GLN A 41 31.87 -8.94 -25.01
CA GLN A 41 31.10 -8.14 -25.98
C GLN A 41 29.66 -7.84 -25.54
N ARG A 42 29.13 -8.55 -24.53
CA ARG A 42 27.79 -8.33 -23.98
C ARG A 42 27.81 -7.38 -22.78
N LEU A 43 28.97 -7.07 -22.20
CA LEU A 43 29.09 -6.26 -20.98
C LEU A 43 28.53 -4.85 -21.15
N GLU A 44 28.80 -4.20 -22.28
CA GLU A 44 28.27 -2.87 -22.57
C GLU A 44 26.73 -2.88 -22.67
N LYS A 45 26.15 -3.93 -23.26
CA LYS A 45 24.69 -4.11 -23.33
C LYS A 45 24.10 -4.37 -21.94
N ILE A 46 24.76 -5.17 -21.11
CA ILE A 46 24.35 -5.45 -19.72
C ILE A 46 24.38 -4.17 -18.89
N GLN A 47 25.47 -3.40 -18.98
CA GLN A 47 25.62 -2.13 -18.29
C GLN A 47 24.51 -1.14 -18.67
N ASN A 48 24.26 -0.97 -19.97
CA ASN A 48 23.19 -0.10 -20.47
C ASN A 48 21.80 -0.56 -19.99
N GLN A 49 21.56 -1.87 -19.90
CA GLN A 49 20.30 -2.42 -19.38
C GLN A 49 20.14 -2.20 -17.88
N VAL A 50 21.18 -2.42 -17.07
CA VAL A 50 21.15 -2.16 -15.62
C VAL A 50 20.92 -0.68 -15.35
N ILE A 51 21.62 0.21 -16.06
CA ILE A 51 21.41 1.66 -15.97
C ILE A 51 19.97 2.03 -16.37
N SER A 52 19.45 1.48 -17.47
CA SER A 52 18.08 1.73 -17.92
C SER A 52 17.04 1.24 -16.92
N LEU A 53 17.22 0.05 -16.34
CA LEU A 53 16.34 -0.51 -15.31
C LEU A 53 16.39 0.30 -14.02
N GLY A 54 17.60 0.70 -13.59
CA GLY A 54 17.80 1.57 -12.44
C GLY A 54 17.13 2.94 -12.64
N LEU A 55 17.32 3.56 -13.80
CA LEU A 55 16.67 4.83 -14.14
C LEU A 55 15.15 4.69 -14.22
N ARG A 56 14.63 3.61 -14.80
CA ARG A 56 13.19 3.31 -14.80
C ARG A 56 12.64 3.10 -13.40
N ALA A 57 13.37 2.42 -12.52
CA ALA A 57 12.98 2.22 -11.13
C ALA A 57 12.98 3.54 -10.36
N LEU A 58 13.99 4.39 -10.55
CA LEU A 58 14.08 5.73 -9.98
C LEU A 58 12.96 6.64 -10.47
N ILE A 59 12.69 6.68 -11.78
CA ILE A 59 11.58 7.43 -12.36
C ILE A 59 10.26 6.88 -11.84
N ARG A 60 10.05 5.55 -11.84
CA ARG A 60 8.82 4.94 -11.32
C ARG A 60 8.61 5.26 -9.84
N ASN A 61 9.66 5.23 -9.03
CA ASN A 61 9.58 5.57 -7.60
C ASN A 61 9.31 7.06 -7.39
N ASN A 62 9.94 7.95 -8.16
CA ASN A 62 9.67 9.39 -8.09
C ASN A 62 8.29 9.74 -8.64
N CYS A 63 7.84 9.12 -9.73
CA CYS A 63 6.49 9.26 -10.25
C CYS A 63 5.46 8.66 -9.29
N ARG A 64 5.75 7.52 -8.63
CA ARG A 64 4.93 6.98 -7.54
C ARG A 64 4.85 7.95 -6.37
N ALA A 65 5.98 8.54 -5.97
CA ALA A 65 6.05 9.55 -4.92
C ALA A 65 5.25 10.81 -5.29
N LYS A 66 5.26 11.21 -6.57
CA LYS A 66 4.41 12.29 -7.09
C LYS A 66 2.93 11.92 -7.16
N THR A 67 2.57 10.68 -7.50
CA THR A 67 1.17 10.21 -7.43
C THR A 67 0.70 9.90 -6.01
N SER A 68 1.59 9.67 -5.04
CA SER A 68 1.23 9.62 -3.62
C SER A 68 1.07 11.02 -3.02
N ALA A 69 1.58 12.03 -3.70
CA ALA A 69 1.29 13.44 -3.49
C ALA A 69 0.18 13.92 -4.43
N THR A 70 -0.82 13.08 -4.75
CA THR A 70 -2.18 13.64 -4.79
C THR A 70 -2.37 14.29 -3.45
N ASP A 71 -2.52 15.61 -3.49
CA ASP A 71 -3.04 16.49 -2.45
C ASP A 71 -4.39 15.94 -1.97
N ASN A 72 -4.35 14.83 -1.25
CA ASN A 72 -5.36 14.50 -0.27
C ASN A 72 -5.08 15.58 0.77
N GLY A 73 -6.03 16.51 0.95
CA GLY A 73 -5.90 17.56 1.95
C GLY A 73 -5.52 17.00 3.33
N PRO A 74 -5.38 17.88 4.35
CA PRO A 74 -4.92 17.48 5.67
C PRO A 74 -5.56 16.16 6.10
N ASP A 75 -4.74 15.17 6.43
CA ASP A 75 -5.24 13.88 6.88
C ASP A 75 -5.99 14.10 8.20
N MET A 76 -7.32 14.29 8.13
CA MET A 76 -8.16 14.63 9.29
C MET A 76 -8.17 13.53 10.35
N PHE A 77 -7.71 12.33 9.98
CA PHE A 77 -7.49 11.20 10.88
C PHE A 77 -6.02 11.06 11.33
N GLY A 78 -5.14 11.97 10.92
CA GLY A 78 -3.69 11.92 11.16
C GLY A 78 -3.32 12.03 12.64
N ASP A 79 -4.14 12.74 13.41
CA ASP A 79 -3.98 12.87 14.86
C ASP A 79 -4.47 11.63 15.64
N TYR A 80 -5.10 10.67 14.94
CA TYR A 80 -5.65 9.46 15.53
C TYR A 80 -4.86 8.21 15.07
N HIS A 81 -4.71 7.24 15.95
CA HIS A 81 -3.99 5.98 15.72
C HIS A 81 -4.79 4.97 14.87
N ILE A 82 -5.96 5.40 14.38
CA ILE A 82 -6.84 4.59 13.55
C ILE A 82 -6.17 4.31 12.20
N GLY A 83 -5.88 3.05 11.90
CA GLY A 83 -5.27 2.67 10.63
C GLY A 83 -6.08 3.11 9.40
N LYS A 84 -5.41 3.32 8.25
CA LYS A 84 -6.01 3.80 6.98
C LYS A 84 -7.24 3.00 6.52
N ARG A 85 -7.31 1.71 6.87
CA ARG A 85 -8.47 0.84 6.64
C ARG A 85 -8.98 0.25 7.95
N VAL A 86 -10.26 0.45 8.22
CA VAL A 86 -10.94 0.02 9.44
C VAL A 86 -11.81 -1.19 9.12
N SER A 87 -11.83 -2.18 10.01
CA SER A 87 -12.81 -3.27 9.88
C SER A 87 -14.17 -2.78 10.32
N VAL A 88 -15.15 -2.90 9.44
CA VAL A 88 -16.52 -2.46 9.63
C VAL A 88 -17.42 -3.69 9.62
N PRO A 89 -18.30 -3.86 10.62
CA PRO A 89 -19.28 -4.92 10.62
C PRO A 89 -20.39 -4.64 9.59
N TYR A 90 -20.89 -5.69 8.93
CA TYR A 90 -22.08 -5.62 8.09
C TYR A 90 -22.83 -6.94 8.14
N LYS A 91 -24.12 -6.93 7.80
CA LYS A 91 -24.92 -8.15 7.64
C LYS A 91 -24.91 -8.55 6.17
N ASP A 92 -24.55 -9.81 5.89
CA ASP A 92 -24.68 -10.37 4.54
C ASP A 92 -26.16 -10.64 4.20
N ASP A 93 -26.44 -11.03 2.95
CA ASP A 93 -27.82 -11.31 2.47
C ASP A 93 -28.55 -12.39 3.27
N LYS A 94 -27.81 -13.18 4.09
CA LYS A 94 -28.35 -14.22 4.97
C LYS A 94 -28.46 -13.74 6.43
N GLY A 95 -28.27 -12.45 6.67
CA GLY A 95 -28.29 -11.83 8.00
C GLY A 95 -27.09 -12.16 8.88
N LYS A 96 -26.05 -12.83 8.35
CA LYS A 96 -24.88 -13.22 9.13
C LYS A 96 -23.93 -12.03 9.26
N LEU A 97 -23.44 -11.81 10.47
CA LEU A 97 -22.45 -10.78 10.76
C LEU A 97 -21.12 -11.11 10.08
N ARG A 98 -20.64 -10.16 9.28
CA ARG A 98 -19.35 -10.20 8.58
C ARG A 98 -18.58 -8.92 8.87
N TRP A 99 -17.29 -8.95 8.58
CA TRP A 99 -16.40 -7.80 8.73
C TRP A 99 -15.71 -7.54 7.40
N ASP A 100 -15.76 -6.31 6.92
CA ASP A 100 -15.02 -5.87 5.72
C ASP A 100 -14.14 -4.65 6.04
N LYS A 101 -13.19 -4.33 5.16
CA LYS A 101 -12.24 -3.24 5.32
C LYS A 101 -12.65 -2.01 4.50
N LYS A 102 -13.22 -1.00 5.14
CA LYS A 102 -13.48 0.32 4.52
C LYS A 102 -12.32 1.30 4.77
N ARG A 103 -12.15 2.32 3.93
CA ARG A 103 -11.21 3.42 4.20
C ARG A 103 -11.76 4.27 5.35
N ARG A 104 -10.90 4.72 6.28
CA ARG A 104 -11.35 5.50 7.45
C ARG A 104 -12.08 6.80 7.08
N GLY A 105 -11.71 7.44 5.98
CA GLY A 105 -12.39 8.64 5.46
C GLY A 105 -13.75 8.40 4.80
N GLU A 106 -14.08 7.14 4.47
CA GLU A 106 -15.34 6.76 3.83
C GLU A 106 -16.33 6.14 4.82
N LEU A 107 -16.02 6.17 6.12
CA LEU A 107 -16.91 5.66 7.15
C LEU A 107 -18.18 6.51 7.20
N THR A 108 -19.32 5.86 7.01
CA THR A 108 -20.62 6.46 7.33
C THR A 108 -20.81 6.53 8.84
N PHE A 109 -21.78 7.31 9.31
CA PHE A 109 -22.12 7.34 10.74
C PHE A 109 -22.65 6.00 11.23
N ASP A 110 -23.38 5.27 10.38
CA ASP A 110 -23.91 3.93 10.73
C ASP A 110 -22.77 2.91 10.85
N ASP A 111 -21.79 2.96 9.94
CA ASP A 111 -20.57 2.16 10.05
C ASP A 111 -19.84 2.44 11.37
N PHE A 112 -19.77 3.71 11.75
CA PHE A 112 -19.09 4.17 12.96
C PHE A 112 -19.81 3.71 14.23
N ASP A 113 -21.13 3.85 14.27
CA ASP A 113 -21.97 3.41 15.40
C ASP A 113 -21.92 1.89 15.56
N GLU A 114 -21.97 1.12 14.48
CA GLU A 114 -21.87 -0.34 14.55
C GLU A 114 -20.48 -0.81 15.00
N ILE A 115 -19.40 -0.08 14.64
CA ILE A 115 -18.05 -0.37 15.16
C ILE A 115 -18.01 -0.17 16.68
N ILE A 116 -18.61 0.90 17.19
CA ILE A 116 -18.65 1.20 18.63
C ILE A 116 -19.54 0.18 19.36
N ALA A 117 -20.72 -0.12 18.83
CA ALA A 117 -21.67 -1.04 19.45
C ALA A 117 -21.14 -2.48 19.55
N ARG A 118 -20.28 -2.87 18.60
CA ARG A 118 -19.71 -4.23 18.52
C ARG A 118 -18.23 -4.27 18.88
N TRP A 119 -17.79 -3.31 19.70
CA TRP A 119 -16.40 -3.19 20.09
C TRP A 119 -15.88 -4.46 20.78
N ASP A 120 -16.71 -5.06 21.63
CA ASP A 120 -16.38 -6.26 22.42
C ASP A 120 -16.55 -7.58 21.63
N ASP A 121 -17.19 -7.54 20.45
CA ASP A 121 -17.38 -8.71 19.59
C ASP A 121 -16.07 -9.13 18.87
N ARG A 122 -15.02 -8.29 18.95
CA ARG A 122 -13.77 -8.50 18.23
C ARG A 122 -12.63 -8.92 19.17
N PRO A 123 -11.84 -9.97 18.84
CA PRO A 123 -10.66 -10.30 19.60
C PRO A 123 -9.54 -9.28 19.33
N ALA A 124 -9.01 -8.71 20.41
CA ALA A 124 -7.82 -7.87 20.52
C ALA A 124 -7.81 -6.56 19.69
N ARG A 125 -8.31 -5.48 20.29
CA ARG A 125 -7.90 -4.11 19.93
C ARG A 125 -7.29 -3.40 21.12
N GLN A 126 -6.24 -2.61 20.84
CA GLN A 126 -5.50 -1.85 21.83
C GLN A 126 -6.40 -0.79 22.46
N SER A 127 -6.19 -0.48 23.75
CA SER A 127 -6.96 0.53 24.49
C SER A 127 -6.94 1.92 23.83
N GLN A 128 -5.92 2.23 23.02
CA GLN A 128 -5.78 3.50 22.34
C GLN A 128 -6.77 3.70 21.18
N ASP A 129 -7.03 2.66 20.36
CA ASP A 129 -8.03 2.74 19.29
C ASP A 129 -9.40 3.15 19.87
N ARG A 130 -9.75 2.61 21.04
CA ARG A 130 -11.04 2.88 21.68
C ARG A 130 -11.17 4.36 22.06
N ARG A 131 -10.13 4.92 22.68
CA ARG A 131 -10.09 6.34 23.07
C ARG A 131 -10.24 7.24 21.84
N ASP A 132 -9.52 6.91 20.77
CA ASP A 132 -9.56 7.68 19.53
C ASP A 132 -10.96 7.66 18.89
N PHE A 133 -11.65 6.52 18.88
CA PHE A 133 -13.04 6.44 18.41
C PHE A 133 -14.01 7.20 19.31
N GLU A 134 -13.85 7.15 20.64
CA GLU A 134 -14.68 7.91 21.58
C GLU A 134 -14.48 9.43 21.41
N ASP A 135 -13.26 9.88 21.17
CA ASP A 135 -12.94 11.28 20.95
C ASP A 135 -13.45 11.78 19.60
N ILE A 136 -13.32 10.97 18.54
CA ILE A 136 -13.94 11.26 17.25
C ILE A 136 -15.47 11.37 17.41
N ALA A 137 -16.11 10.43 18.12
CA ALA A 137 -17.55 10.44 18.35
C ALA A 137 -18.03 11.75 18.96
N LYS A 138 -17.33 12.27 19.97
CA LYS A 138 -17.62 13.56 20.60
C LYS A 138 -17.46 14.72 19.62
N ARG A 139 -16.37 14.71 18.84
CA ARG A 139 -15.99 15.79 17.93
C ARG A 139 -16.91 15.91 16.72
N ILE A 140 -17.39 14.79 16.18
CA ILE A 140 -18.26 14.76 14.99
C ILE A 140 -19.75 14.94 15.33
N ARG A 141 -20.15 14.73 16.59
CA ARG A 141 -21.55 14.76 17.04
C ARG A 141 -22.34 16.00 16.55
N PRO A 142 -21.79 17.23 16.61
CA PRO A 142 -22.52 18.43 16.16
C PRO A 142 -22.75 18.49 14.63
N TYR A 143 -22.00 17.72 13.85
CA TYR A 143 -21.98 17.79 12.39
C TYR A 143 -22.72 16.62 11.73
N ARG A 144 -23.32 15.73 12.52
CA ARG A 144 -23.95 14.50 12.06
C ARG A 144 -25.07 14.73 11.03
N ASP A 145 -25.82 15.82 11.18
CA ASP A 145 -26.91 16.20 10.27
C ASP A 145 -26.42 17.00 9.04
N ARG A 146 -25.14 17.41 9.01
CA ARG A 146 -24.57 18.29 7.98
C ARG A 146 -23.55 17.57 7.08
N ALA A 147 -22.90 16.55 7.59
CA ALA A 147 -21.89 15.76 6.87
C ALA A 147 -22.47 14.44 6.35
N ARG A 148 -21.89 13.90 5.27
CA ARG A 148 -22.27 12.58 4.73
C ARG A 148 -21.39 11.46 5.29
N THR A 149 -20.18 11.80 5.75
CA THR A 149 -19.21 10.84 6.30
C THR A 149 -18.58 11.36 7.59
N VAL A 150 -17.99 10.46 8.37
CA VAL A 150 -17.19 10.79 9.56
C VAL A 150 -16.00 11.69 9.18
N GLY A 151 -15.39 11.46 8.02
CA GLY A 151 -14.27 12.27 7.53
C GLY A 151 -14.68 13.72 7.23
N GLU A 152 -15.81 13.92 6.57
CA GLU A 152 -16.37 15.27 6.32
C GLU A 152 -16.73 15.98 7.64
N ALA A 153 -17.28 15.25 8.60
CA ALA A 153 -17.62 15.81 9.91
C ALA A 153 -16.37 16.25 10.70
N LEU A 154 -15.27 15.48 10.61
CA LEU A 154 -13.99 15.87 11.21
C LEU A 154 -13.40 17.11 10.54
N GLU A 155 -13.53 17.24 9.22
CA GLU A 155 -13.10 18.43 8.49
C GLU A 155 -13.90 19.67 8.92
N MET A 156 -15.22 19.55 9.06
CA MET A 156 -16.05 20.65 9.58
C MET A 156 -15.64 21.02 11.01
N ALA A 157 -15.40 20.02 11.87
CA ALA A 157 -14.95 20.26 13.23
C ALA A 157 -13.58 20.94 13.31
N ALA A 158 -12.65 20.62 12.40
CA ALA A 158 -11.35 21.26 12.31
C ALA A 158 -11.46 22.72 11.88
N ARG A 159 -12.38 23.04 10.95
CA ARG A 159 -12.64 24.42 10.51
C ARG A 159 -13.26 25.30 11.61
N ASP A 160 -14.15 24.75 12.41
CA ASP A 160 -14.82 25.48 13.51
C ASP A 160 -13.95 25.60 14.78
N SER A 161 -12.80 24.89 14.84
CA SER A 161 -11.82 24.97 15.94
C SER A 161 -10.67 25.96 15.67
N LEU A 162 -10.67 26.62 14.50
CA LEU A 162 -9.76 27.72 14.11
C LEU A 162 -10.40 29.07 14.44
#